data_AF-M6CTX5-F1
#
_entry.id   AF-M6CTX5-F1
#
_cell.length_a   1.000
_cell.length_b   1.000
_cell.length_c   1.000
_cell.angle_alpha   90.00
_cell.angle_beta   90.00
_cell.angle_gamma   90.00
#
_symmetry.space_group_name_H-M   'P 1'
#
loop_
_entity.id
_entity.type
_entity.pdbx_description
1 polymer ?
#
loop_
_entity_poly.entity_id
_entity_poly.type
_entity_poly.pdbx_seq_one_letter_code
_entity_poly.pdbx_strand_id
1 'polypeptide(L)' 'MSKSFRHHPEVLRNRALLTEGLYFQKLTHSVFDEIWQNIDRTFVDRDRLLEFVIKEDLLGDYEKFLQQKENET' A
#
# COMPACT_ATOMS: atom_id res chain seq x y z
N MET A 1 -8.18 5.77 -19.42
CA MET A 1 -7.48 6.87 -18.73
C MET A 1 -6.51 6.24 -17.74
N SER A 2 -5.20 6.27 -18.02
CA SER A 2 -4.19 5.88 -17.03
C SER A 2 -4.26 6.87 -15.87
N LYS A 3 -4.76 6.43 -14.71
CA LYS A 3 -4.66 7.24 -13.49
C LYS A 3 -3.19 7.62 -13.32
N SER A 4 -2.92 8.92 -13.23
CA SER A 4 -1.57 9.43 -12.95
C SER A 4 -0.98 8.63 -11.80
N PHE A 5 0.25 8.13 -11.98
CA PHE A 5 0.99 7.45 -10.93
C PHE A 5 1.00 8.40 -9.73
N ARG A 6 0.37 8.00 -8.62
CA ARG A 6 0.54 8.69 -7.36
C ARG A 6 1.83 8.13 -6.78
N HIS A 7 2.64 8.97 -6.16
CA HIS A 7 3.97 8.59 -5.71
C HIS A 7 3.94 8.55 -4.18
N HIS A 8 3.31 7.52 -3.63
CA HIS A 8 3.24 7.35 -2.18
C HIS A 8 4.68 7.24 -1.62
N PRO A 9 5.07 8.06 -0.63
CA PRO A 9 6.46 8.14 -0.17
C PRO A 9 7.05 6.80 0.28
N GLU A 10 6.27 6.00 1.01
CA GLU A 10 6.71 4.66 1.45
C GLU A 10 6.92 3.69 0.27
N VAL A 11 6.09 3.81 -0.77
CA VAL A 11 6.15 2.96 -1.96
C VAL A 11 7.35 3.35 -2.82
N LEU A 12 7.65 4.65 -2.93
CA LEU A 12 8.88 5.12 -3.59
C LEU A 12 10.14 4.60 -2.91
N ARG A 13 10.19 4.61 -1.57
CA ARG A 13 11.32 4.08 -0.80
C ARG A 13 11.51 2.58 -1.07
N ASN A 14 10.43 1.81 -1.03
CA ASN A 14 10.48 0.38 -1.32
C ASN A 14 10.86 0.10 -2.78
N ARG A 15 10.36 0.92 -3.71
CA ARG A 15 10.71 0.83 -5.14
C ARG A 15 12.21 1.06 -5.34
N ALA A 16 12.80 2.08 -4.73
CA ALA A 16 14.25 2.34 -4.85
C ALA A 16 15.09 1.14 -4.38
N LEU A 17 14.76 0.60 -3.19
CA LEU A 17 15.46 -0.57 -2.63
C LEU A 17 15.31 -1.82 -3.51
N LEU A 18 14.12 -2.05 -4.06
CA LEU A 18 13.85 -3.24 -4.86
C LEU A 18 14.24 -3.08 -6.32
N THR A 19 14.30 -1.87 -6.88
CA THR A 19 14.84 -1.64 -8.23
C THR A 19 16.30 -2.07 -8.30
N GLU A 20 17.09 -1.81 -7.25
CA GLU A 20 18.48 -2.27 -7.16
C GLU A 20 18.58 -3.81 -7.12
N GLY A 21 17.66 -4.49 -6.42
CA GLY A 21 17.61 -5.96 -6.37
C GLY A 21 17.01 -6.63 -7.61
N LEU A 22 15.99 -6.03 -8.23
CA LEU A 22 15.21 -6.61 -9.33
C LEU A 22 15.81 -6.34 -10.72
N TYR A 23 16.75 -5.40 -10.84
CA TYR A 23 17.57 -5.26 -12.05
C TYR A 23 18.24 -6.59 -12.45
N PHE A 24 18.50 -7.47 -11.46
CA PHE A 24 19.08 -8.79 -11.67
C PHE A 24 18.10 -9.88 -12.11
N GLN A 25 16.77 -9.69 -12.01
CA GLN A 25 15.78 -10.76 -12.19
C GLN A 25 14.91 -10.67 -13.46
N LYS A 26 15.26 -9.84 -14.45
CA LYS A 26 14.61 -9.82 -15.79
C LYS A 26 13.08 -9.58 -15.79
N LEU A 27 12.50 -8.93 -14.79
CA LEU A 27 11.14 -8.42 -14.91
C LEU A 27 11.07 -7.40 -16.04
N THR A 28 10.07 -7.49 -16.91
CA THR A 28 9.86 -6.45 -17.91
C THR A 28 9.46 -5.15 -17.22
N HIS A 29 9.91 -4.01 -17.76
CA HIS A 29 9.61 -2.70 -17.21
C HIS A 29 8.09 -2.48 -17.01
N SER A 30 7.26 -3.02 -17.91
CA SER A 30 5.80 -2.93 -17.83
C SER A 30 5.21 -3.69 -16.62
N VAL A 31 5.66 -4.92 -16.37
CA VAL A 31 5.17 -5.73 -15.24
C VAL A 31 5.65 -5.12 -13.92
N PHE A 32 6.89 -4.64 -13.89
CA PHE A 32 7.42 -3.95 -12.74
C PHE A 32 6.59 -2.70 -12.40
N ASP A 33 6.34 -1.83 -13.37
CA ASP A 33 5.54 -0.64 -13.15
C ASP A 33 4.10 -0.95 -12.76
N GLU A 34 3.48 -1.98 -13.33
CA GLU A 34 2.12 -2.41 -12.97
C GLU A 34 2.03 -2.88 -11.50
N ILE A 35 2.98 -3.69 -11.05
CA ILE A 35 3.07 -4.11 -9.64
C ILE A 35 3.14 -2.88 -8.73
N TRP A 36 4.03 -1.93 -9.03
CA TRP A 36 4.19 -0.73 -8.22
C TRP A 36 2.98 0.18 -8.25
N GLN A 37 2.26 0.30 -9.37
CA GLN A 37 1.01 1.04 -9.43
C GLN A 37 -0.08 0.43 -8.53
N ASN A 38 -0.15 -0.90 -8.48
CA ASN A 38 -1.10 -1.59 -7.63
C ASN A 38 -0.77 -1.40 -6.15
N ILE A 39 0.50 -1.54 -5.77
CA ILE A 39 0.98 -1.28 -4.41
C ILE A 39 0.68 0.18 -4.02
N ASP A 40 0.98 1.13 -4.90
CA ASP A 40 0.73 2.55 -4.64
C ASP A 40 -0.74 2.85 -4.34
N ARG A 41 -1.65 2.28 -5.15
CA ARG A 41 -3.10 2.41 -4.92
C ARG A 41 -3.52 1.86 -3.55
N THR A 42 -3.00 0.69 -3.16
CA THR A 42 -3.30 0.10 -1.85
C THR A 42 -2.84 0.99 -0.70
N PHE A 43 -1.66 1.61 -0.78
CA PHE A 43 -1.18 2.53 0.25
C PHE A 43 -2.02 3.81 0.32
N VAL A 44 -2.39 4.37 -0.83
CA VAL A 44 -3.29 5.54 -0.88
C VAL A 44 -4.65 5.23 -0.26
N ASP A 45 -5.22 4.05 -0.52
CA ASP A 45 -6.51 3.66 0.02
C ASP A 45 -6.44 3.33 1.52
N ARG A 46 -5.31 2.75 2.00
CA ARG A 46 -5.01 2.59 3.42
C ARG A 46 -4.99 3.94 4.13
N ASP A 47 -4.25 4.92 3.60
CA ASP A 47 -4.11 6.23 4.24
C ASP A 47 -5.44 6.96 4.34
N ARG A 48 -6.28 6.87 3.30
CA ARG A 48 -7.65 7.40 3.33
C ARG A 48 -8.52 6.75 4.40
N LEU A 49 -8.40 5.43 4.57
CA LEU A 49 -9.12 4.72 5.60
C LEU A 49 -8.65 5.14 7.00
N LEU A 50 -7.33 5.28 7.18
CA LEU A 50 -6.75 5.77 8.44
C LEU A 50 -7.22 7.20 8.75
N GLU A 51 -7.18 8.11 7.78
CA GLU A 51 -7.72 9.47 7.93
C GLU A 51 -9.19 9.46 8.35
N PHE A 52 -10.01 8.61 7.73
CA PHE A 52 -11.42 8.45 8.11
C PHE A 52 -11.57 7.93 9.54
N VAL A 53 -10.87 6.86 9.91
CA VAL A 53 -10.95 6.26 11.25
C VAL A 53 -10.51 7.25 12.33
N ILE A 54 -9.42 7.99 12.09
CA ILE A 54 -8.92 9.01 13.01
C ILE A 54 -9.94 10.14 13.17
N LYS A 55 -10.51 10.62 12.05
CA LYS A 55 -11.47 11.73 12.06
C LYS A 55 -12.75 11.39 12.81
N GLU A 56 -13.22 10.15 12.69
CA GLU A 56 -14.46 9.68 13.33
C GLU A 56 -14.22 9.08 14.73
N ASP A 57 -13.00 9.13 15.28
CA ASP A 57 -12.59 8.56 16.57
C ASP A 57 -12.87 7.05 16.70
N LEU A 58 -12.82 6.33 15.57
CA LEU A 58 -13.14 4.89 15.47
C LEU A 58 -11.92 3.98 15.71
N LEU A 59 -10.79 4.55 16.13
CA LEU A 59 -9.53 3.82 16.32
C LEU A 59 -9.70 2.64 17.30
N GLY A 60 -10.32 2.89 18.45
CA GLY A 60 -10.55 1.86 19.46
C GLY A 60 -11.52 0.77 19.00
N ASP A 61 -12.51 1.11 18.18
CA ASP A 61 -13.46 0.12 17.63
C ASP A 61 -12.81 -0.74 16.56
N TYR A 62 -11.93 -0.16 15.75
CA TYR A 62 -11.13 -0.89 14.78
C TYR A 62 -10.13 -1.84 15.46
N GLU A 63 -9.46 -1.42 16.53
CA GLU A 63 -8.57 -2.29 17.31
C GLU A 63 -9.31 -3.49 17.92
N LYS A 64 -10.51 -3.28 18.48
CA LYS A 64 -11.35 -4.37 18.99
C LYS A 64 -11.77 -5.34 17.89
N PHE A 65 -12.14 -4.82 16.72
CA PHE A 65 -12.48 -5.65 15.56
C PHE A 65 -11.30 -6.53 15.13
N LEU A 66 -10.09 -5.98 15.09
CA LEU A 66 -8.89 -6.76 14.76
C LEU A 66 -8.62 -7.88 15.77
N GLN A 67 -8.70 -7.58 17.07
CA GLN A 67 -8.52 -8.59 18.13
C GLN A 67 -9.55 -9.72 18.04
N GLN A 68 -10.80 -9.41 17.71
CA GLN A 68 -11.84 -10.43 17.53
C GLN A 68 -11.50 -11.35 16.36
N LYS A 69 -11.07 -10.77 15.23
CA LYS A 69 -10.74 -11.53 14.02
C LYS A 69 -9.51 -12.43 14.21
N GLU A 70 -8.50 -11.99 14.95
CA GLU A 70 -7.33 -12.83 15.28
C GLU A 70 -7.71 -14.05 16.13
N ASN A 71 -8.69 -13.91 17.02
CA ASN A 71 -9.18 -15.02 17.84
C ASN A 71 -10.08 -16.01 17.06
N GLU A 72 -10.55 -15.65 15.87
CA GLU A 72 -11.35 -16.49 14.98
C GLU A 72 -10.50 -17.33 14.00
N THR A 73 -9.19 -17.07 13.92
CA THR A 73 -8.26 -17.72 12.97
C THR A 73 -7.38 -18.75 13.66
#